data_AF-A0A6N8ZRT3-F1
#
_entry.id   AF-A0A6N8ZRT3-F1
#
_cell.length_a   1.000
_cell.length_b   1.000
_cell.length_c   1.000
_cell.angle_alpha   90.00
_cell.angle_beta   90.00
_cell.angle_gamma   90.00
#
_symmetry.space_group_name_H-M   'P 1'
#
loop_
_entity.id
_entity.type
_entity.pdbx_description
1 polymer ?
#
loop_
_entity_poly.entity_id
_entity_poly.type
_entity_poly.pdbx_seq_one_letter_code
_entity_poly.pdbx_strand_id
1 'polypeptide(L)'
;MTTGADLENGVVFVNRLDAFRHFAEFSGPTQSQLHIRPLHEYVTSRLVLEGGFRPSELSPRPPLRTEKTGNLRRVIFAPQERTRTEATILGGLKTKKVDIVVSKDGIGPVLAISCKGMTGAVRNLTNRLEETIGECTNVHLSYPTLVFGYLFLMRANREGEDTLLTDAVLDSQGRPLEGIVRFHQALSGMIGRLSARNDASRYEAIAMTLVEVSPARAGEINEDYPPRGSAIHFDQFVDTIYRRYDERYVVSAPLLARRTRRLEWSGDSPAFDAEPLQRLDYRPRVAA
;
A
#
# COMPACT_ATOMS: atom_id res chain seq x y z
N MET A 1 -17.50 9.45 11.86
CA MET A 1 -17.88 9.31 10.44
C MET A 1 -16.98 10.22 9.64
N THR A 2 -15.98 9.65 8.99
CA THR A 2 -15.04 10.43 8.18
C THR A 2 -15.63 10.54 6.77
N THR A 3 -16.19 11.69 6.44
CA THR A 3 -16.92 11.93 5.18
C THR A 3 -15.94 12.27 4.04
N GLY A 4 -16.43 12.35 2.80
CA GLY A 4 -15.64 12.93 1.69
C GLY A 4 -15.11 14.34 2.00
N ALA A 5 -15.77 15.07 2.92
CA ALA A 5 -15.33 16.37 3.40
C ALA A 5 -14.08 16.29 4.29
N ASP A 6 -13.79 15.18 4.96
CA ASP A 6 -12.57 15.04 5.78
C ASP A 6 -11.31 14.83 4.96
N LEU A 7 -11.46 14.24 3.77
CA LEU A 7 -10.42 14.32 2.75
C LEU A 7 -10.21 15.80 2.38
N GLU A 8 -11.26 16.59 2.20
CA GLU A 8 -11.14 18.04 1.89
C GLU A 8 -10.61 18.90 3.06
N ASN A 9 -10.88 18.52 4.31
CA ASN A 9 -10.52 19.26 5.54
C ASN A 9 -9.06 19.07 5.99
N GLY A 10 -8.23 18.36 5.23
CA GLY A 10 -6.81 18.22 5.53
C GLY A 10 -6.46 17.14 6.57
N VAL A 11 -7.39 16.24 6.91
CA VAL A 11 -7.08 15.05 7.73
C VAL A 11 -5.98 14.24 7.05
N VAL A 12 -4.97 13.83 7.82
CA VAL A 12 -3.84 13.02 7.35
C VAL A 12 -3.94 11.62 7.92
N PHE A 13 -4.01 10.63 7.03
CA PHE A 13 -4.07 9.23 7.41
C PHE A 13 -2.65 8.67 7.49
N VAL A 14 -2.15 8.54 8.71
CA VAL A 14 -0.78 8.06 8.96
C VAL A 14 -0.73 6.73 9.71
N ASN A 15 -1.88 6.22 10.14
CA ASN A 15 -2.00 4.91 10.78
C ASN A 15 -2.98 4.02 10.03
N ARG A 16 -2.77 2.70 10.14
CA ARG A 16 -3.56 1.69 9.44
C ARG A 16 -5.03 1.70 9.84
N LEU A 17 -5.31 1.80 11.14
CA LEU A 17 -6.66 1.65 11.67
C LEU A 17 -7.61 2.71 11.10
N ASP A 18 -7.18 3.97 11.06
CA ASP A 18 -7.99 5.07 10.52
C ASP A 18 -8.20 4.92 9.01
N ALA A 19 -7.16 4.52 8.26
CA ALA A 19 -7.26 4.28 6.82
C ALA A 19 -8.21 3.12 6.50
N PHE A 20 -8.14 2.04 7.27
CA PHE A 20 -8.97 0.86 7.09
C PHE A 20 -10.41 1.11 7.56
N ARG A 21 -10.60 1.88 8.63
CA ARG A 21 -11.93 2.27 9.11
C ARG A 21 -12.67 3.11 8.07
N HIS A 22 -11.98 4.06 7.44
CA HIS A 22 -12.56 4.80 6.30
C HIS A 22 -13.02 3.84 5.20
N PHE A 23 -12.17 2.88 4.80
CA PHE A 23 -12.55 1.88 3.81
C PHE A 23 -13.74 1.02 4.26
N ALA A 24 -13.82 0.66 5.54
CA ALA A 24 -14.91 -0.14 6.10
C ALA A 24 -16.26 0.62 6.11
N GLU A 25 -16.24 1.90 6.46
CA GLU A 25 -17.44 2.74 6.63
C GLU A 25 -17.91 3.43 5.33
N PHE A 26 -17.08 3.44 4.28
CA PHE A 26 -17.37 4.20 3.07
C PHE A 26 -18.68 3.77 2.37
N SER A 27 -19.61 4.70 2.15
CA SER A 27 -20.89 4.42 1.48
C SER A 27 -21.05 5.15 0.14
N GLY A 28 -20.02 5.88 -0.31
CA GLY A 28 -20.05 6.65 -1.55
C GLY A 28 -19.77 5.84 -2.83
N PRO A 29 -19.73 6.49 -4.00
CA PRO A 29 -19.34 5.85 -5.25
C PRO A 29 -17.85 5.46 -5.25
N THR A 30 -17.54 4.26 -5.76
CA THR A 30 -16.18 3.71 -5.77
C THR A 30 -15.37 4.05 -7.03
N GLN A 31 -16.01 4.60 -8.06
CA GLN A 31 -15.37 4.91 -9.37
C GLN A 31 -14.20 5.91 -9.26
N SER A 32 -14.20 6.75 -8.23
CA SER A 32 -13.16 7.77 -7.97
C SER A 32 -12.08 7.33 -6.98
N GLN A 33 -12.11 6.05 -6.54
CA GLN A 33 -11.20 5.48 -5.54
C GLN A 33 -11.21 6.18 -4.17
N LEU A 34 -12.22 6.99 -3.87
CA LEU A 34 -12.31 7.72 -2.59
C LEU A 34 -12.32 6.79 -1.37
N HIS A 35 -12.76 5.55 -1.55
CA HIS A 35 -12.77 4.50 -0.51
C HIS A 35 -11.38 4.01 -0.13
N ILE A 36 -10.36 4.19 -0.98
CA ILE A 36 -8.97 3.73 -0.73
C ILE A 36 -7.93 4.85 -0.69
N ARG A 37 -8.28 6.11 -0.94
CA ARG A 37 -7.32 7.21 -0.85
C ARG A 37 -6.61 7.32 0.50
N PRO A 38 -7.29 7.15 1.66
CA PRO A 38 -6.62 7.07 2.96
C PRO A 38 -5.54 5.98 3.04
N LEU A 39 -5.72 4.85 2.34
CA LEU A 39 -4.70 3.82 2.24
C LEU A 39 -3.45 4.33 1.50
N HIS A 40 -3.63 5.11 0.44
CA HIS A 40 -2.51 5.68 -0.31
C HIS A 40 -1.68 6.61 0.59
N GLU A 41 -2.34 7.41 1.43
CA GLU A 41 -1.68 8.34 2.36
C GLU A 41 -0.96 7.62 3.50
N TYR A 42 -1.59 6.58 4.05
CA TYR A 42 -0.96 5.71 5.04
C TYR A 42 0.33 5.10 4.48
N VAL A 43 0.25 4.49 3.29
CA VAL A 43 1.39 3.81 2.68
C VAL A 43 2.49 4.80 2.29
N THR A 44 2.16 5.93 1.67
CA THR A 44 3.16 6.94 1.31
C THR A 44 3.85 7.55 2.53
N SER A 45 3.10 7.82 3.61
CA SER A 45 3.68 8.29 4.87
C SER A 45 4.61 7.24 5.49
N ARG A 46 4.20 5.97 5.48
CA ARG A 46 5.01 4.85 5.99
C ARG A 46 6.28 4.63 5.18
N LEU A 47 6.21 4.70 3.84
CA LEU A 47 7.37 4.64 2.95
C LEU A 47 8.38 5.77 3.25
N VAL A 48 7.93 6.96 3.63
CA VAL A 48 8.85 8.01 4.09
C VAL A 48 9.41 7.68 5.47
N LEU A 49 8.54 7.55 6.46
CA LEU A 49 8.93 7.55 7.87
C LEU A 49 9.67 6.28 8.27
N GLU A 50 9.16 5.10 7.91
CA GLU A 50 9.78 3.79 8.16
C GLU A 50 10.66 3.37 6.98
N GLY A 51 10.23 3.66 5.75
CA GLY A 51 10.96 3.27 4.55
C GLY A 51 12.20 4.10 4.27
N GLY A 52 12.31 5.33 4.77
CA GLY A 52 13.47 6.20 4.54
C GLY A 52 13.53 6.78 3.12
N PHE A 53 12.42 6.78 2.38
CA PHE A 53 12.31 7.44 1.08
C PHE A 53 12.09 8.95 1.27
N ARG A 54 12.58 9.78 0.34
CA ARG A 54 12.34 11.23 0.44
C ARG A 54 10.92 11.53 -0.01
N PRO A 55 10.14 12.39 0.66
CA PRO A 55 8.79 12.74 0.23
C PRO A 55 8.71 13.22 -1.22
N SER A 56 9.74 13.94 -1.69
CA SER A 56 9.83 14.42 -3.08
C SER A 56 9.97 13.31 -4.13
N GLU A 57 10.34 12.09 -3.72
CA GLU A 57 10.48 10.92 -4.59
C GLU A 57 9.15 10.18 -4.76
N LEU A 58 8.13 10.50 -3.96
CA LEU A 58 6.84 9.82 -3.97
C LEU A 58 5.78 10.55 -4.79
N SER A 59 4.98 9.77 -5.50
CA SER A 59 3.72 10.17 -6.12
C SER A 59 2.62 9.18 -5.73
N PRO A 60 1.54 9.60 -5.04
CA PRO A 60 1.33 10.93 -4.48
C PRO A 60 2.35 11.30 -3.40
N ARG A 61 2.58 12.60 -3.21
CA ARG A 61 3.49 13.12 -2.19
C ARG A 61 2.74 13.20 -0.84
N PRO A 62 3.26 12.59 0.24
CA PRO A 62 2.68 12.73 1.58
C PRO A 62 2.91 14.15 2.13
N PRO A 63 2.19 14.58 3.19
CA PRO A 63 2.35 15.90 3.83
C PRO A 63 3.64 16.00 4.67
N LEU A 64 4.77 15.66 4.07
CA LEU A 64 6.07 15.58 4.70
C LEU A 64 7.09 16.27 3.81
N ARG A 65 8.08 16.92 4.43
CA ARG A 65 9.28 17.41 3.74
C ARG A 65 10.53 17.01 4.52
N THR A 66 11.65 16.97 3.82
CA THR A 66 12.95 16.67 4.45
C THR A 66 13.83 17.91 4.46
N GLU A 67 14.49 18.17 5.58
CA GLU A 67 15.56 19.15 5.70
C GLU A 67 16.88 18.48 6.04
N LYS A 68 17.98 19.07 5.60
CA LYS A 68 19.32 18.61 5.95
C LYS A 68 19.82 19.41 7.14
N THR A 69 20.24 18.72 8.20
CA THR A 69 20.82 19.34 9.40
C THR A 69 22.14 18.62 9.70
N GLY A 70 23.25 19.24 9.33
CA GLY A 70 24.56 18.60 9.41
C GLY A 70 24.64 17.33 8.53
N ASN A 71 24.95 16.20 9.15
CA ASN A 71 25.04 14.89 8.49
C ASN A 71 23.72 14.11 8.47
N LEU A 72 22.74 14.52 9.28
CA LEU A 72 21.44 13.86 9.37
C LEU A 72 20.39 14.63 8.58
N ARG A 73 19.26 13.96 8.36
CA ARG A 73 18.07 14.56 7.75
C ARG A 73 16.94 14.55 8.76
N ARG A 74 16.26 15.67 8.88
CA ARG A 74 15.03 15.79 9.67
C ARG A 74 13.83 15.65 8.76
N VAL A 75 12.79 14.99 9.25
CA VAL A 75 11.47 14.99 8.62
C VAL A 75 10.61 16.04 9.31
N ILE A 76 9.83 16.78 8.52
CA ILE A 76 8.96 17.86 8.99
C ILE A 76 7.57 17.63 8.43
N PHE A 77 6.57 17.77 9.29
CA PHE A 77 5.17 17.77 8.87
C PHE A 77 4.88 19.05 8.06
N ALA A 78 4.42 18.88 6.82
CA ALA A 78 4.22 19.95 5.86
C ALA A 78 2.95 19.67 5.03
N PRO A 79 1.75 19.97 5.57
CA PRO A 79 0.47 19.73 4.89
C PRO A 79 0.38 20.27 3.47
N GLN A 80 1.00 21.43 3.22
CA GLN A 80 1.03 22.10 1.92
C GLN A 80 1.78 21.33 0.83
N GLU A 81 2.64 20.37 1.19
CA GLU A 81 3.35 19.51 0.24
C GLU A 81 2.52 18.32 -0.24
N ARG A 82 1.37 18.06 0.39
CA ARG A 82 0.50 16.93 0.04
C ARG A 82 0.02 17.06 -1.39
N THR A 83 0.21 16.01 -2.18
CA THR A 83 -0.42 15.88 -3.50
C THR A 83 -1.31 14.65 -3.54
N ARG A 84 -2.28 14.64 -4.46
CA ARG A 84 -3.16 13.49 -4.72
C ARG A 84 -2.94 12.86 -6.07
N THR A 85 -1.95 13.36 -6.80
CA THR A 85 -1.70 12.98 -8.17
C THR A 85 -0.85 11.71 -8.18
N GLU A 86 -1.49 10.61 -8.59
CA GLU A 86 -0.84 9.35 -8.91
C GLU A 86 0.08 9.52 -10.12
N ALA A 87 1.13 8.71 -10.20
CA ALA A 87 2.05 8.75 -11.33
C ALA A 87 1.49 7.95 -12.52
N THR A 88 1.61 8.52 -13.72
CA THR A 88 1.45 7.76 -14.97
C THR A 88 2.83 7.32 -15.44
N ILE A 89 3.04 6.01 -15.54
CA ILE A 89 4.26 5.40 -16.07
C ILE A 89 3.99 4.72 -17.41
N LEU A 90 5.03 4.58 -18.23
CA LEU A 90 4.93 3.85 -19.49
C LEU A 90 5.05 2.36 -19.19
N GLY A 91 3.96 1.59 -19.26
CA GLY A 91 4.02 0.13 -19.24
C GLY A 91 4.41 -0.43 -20.62
N GLY A 92 4.75 -1.72 -20.67
CA GLY A 92 5.30 -2.36 -21.87
C GLY A 92 4.27 -2.52 -22.99
N LEU A 93 2.98 -2.52 -22.64
CA LEU A 93 1.86 -2.61 -23.57
C LEU A 93 1.05 -1.31 -23.62
N LYS A 94 0.85 -0.67 -22.46
CA LYS A 94 0.09 0.58 -22.34
C LYS A 94 0.58 1.41 -21.17
N THR A 95 0.31 2.71 -21.21
CA THR A 95 0.51 3.58 -20.04
C THR A 95 -0.33 3.08 -18.86
N LYS A 96 0.22 3.21 -17.66
CA LYS A 96 -0.45 2.82 -16.43
C LYS A 96 -0.38 3.95 -15.43
N LYS A 97 -1.54 4.32 -14.89
CA LYS A 97 -1.64 5.12 -13.68
C LYS A 97 -1.45 4.20 -12.49
N VAL A 98 -0.37 4.38 -11.74
CA VAL A 98 -0.03 3.54 -10.58
C VAL A 98 -0.27 4.33 -9.31
N ASP A 99 -0.91 3.67 -8.35
CA ASP A 99 -1.49 4.32 -7.18
C ASP A 99 -0.42 4.98 -6.30
N ILE A 100 0.74 4.32 -6.15
CA ILE A 100 1.91 4.84 -5.43
C ILE A 100 3.19 4.49 -6.18
N VAL A 101 4.06 5.47 -6.42
CA VAL A 101 5.36 5.26 -7.06
C VAL A 101 6.45 6.03 -6.30
N VAL A 102 7.57 5.35 -6.04
CA VAL A 102 8.84 5.96 -5.65
C VAL A 102 9.73 6.05 -6.89
N SER A 103 10.15 7.26 -7.25
CA SER A 103 11.05 7.52 -8.36
C SER A 103 12.34 8.18 -7.88
N LYS A 104 13.48 7.67 -8.35
CA LYS A 104 14.81 8.23 -8.06
C LYS A 104 15.31 9.04 -9.25
N ASP A 105 15.82 10.23 -8.98
CA ASP A 105 16.36 11.10 -10.01
C ASP A 105 17.52 10.42 -10.77
N GLY A 106 17.47 10.49 -12.10
CA GLY A 106 18.38 9.81 -13.02
C GLY A 106 18.29 8.28 -13.06
N ILE A 107 17.33 7.65 -12.36
CA ILE A 107 17.09 6.19 -12.39
C ILE A 107 15.66 5.88 -12.87
N GLY A 108 14.68 6.68 -12.45
CA GLY A 108 13.27 6.46 -12.74
C GLY A 108 12.53 5.72 -11.61
N PRO A 109 11.38 5.08 -11.91
CA PRO A 109 10.61 4.30 -10.95
C PRO A 109 11.43 3.14 -10.38
N VAL A 110 11.50 3.04 -9.05
CA VAL A 110 12.27 2.00 -8.35
C VAL A 110 11.40 1.14 -7.43
N LEU A 111 10.27 1.67 -6.96
CA LEU A 111 9.27 0.96 -6.20
C LEU A 111 7.91 1.47 -6.60
N ALA A 112 6.95 0.57 -6.76
CA ALA A 112 5.55 0.94 -6.92
C ALA A 112 4.64 0.05 -6.08
N ILE A 113 3.50 0.60 -5.69
CA ILE A 113 2.46 -0.15 -4.97
C ILE A 113 1.12 0.19 -5.61
N SER A 114 0.40 -0.84 -6.05
CA SER A 114 -0.99 -0.71 -6.46
C SER A 114 -1.90 -1.07 -5.29
N CYS A 115 -2.87 -0.22 -5.01
CA CYS A 115 -3.85 -0.37 -3.95
C CYS A 115 -5.22 -0.62 -4.58
N LYS A 116 -5.92 -1.64 -4.09
CA LYS A 116 -7.27 -1.97 -4.54
C LYS A 116 -8.14 -2.28 -3.33
N GLY A 117 -9.36 -1.77 -3.38
CA GLY A 117 -10.36 -1.99 -2.35
C GLY A 117 -11.65 -2.50 -2.99
N MET A 118 -12.17 -3.59 -2.47
CA MET A 118 -13.42 -4.21 -2.88
C MET A 118 -14.44 -4.13 -1.75
N THR A 119 -15.45 -3.29 -1.93
CA THR A 119 -16.55 -3.11 -0.95
C THR A 119 -17.71 -4.08 -1.16
N GLY A 120 -17.69 -4.85 -2.25
CA GLY A 120 -18.71 -5.83 -2.66
C GLY A 120 -18.37 -6.45 -4.03
N ALA A 121 -19.33 -7.14 -4.66
CA ALA A 121 -19.21 -7.75 -5.98
C ALA A 121 -18.16 -8.88 -6.11
N VAL A 122 -18.18 -9.82 -5.17
CA VAL A 122 -17.34 -11.03 -5.10
C VAL A 122 -17.43 -11.89 -6.38
N ARG A 123 -18.54 -11.84 -7.11
CA ARG A 123 -18.66 -12.50 -8.42
C ARG A 123 -17.61 -12.06 -9.45
N ASN A 124 -16.97 -10.90 -9.25
CA ASN A 124 -15.99 -10.33 -10.17
C ASN A 124 -14.53 -10.71 -9.82
N LEU A 125 -14.29 -11.60 -8.85
CA LEU A 125 -12.92 -11.94 -8.42
C LEU A 125 -12.02 -12.46 -9.55
N THR A 126 -12.56 -13.22 -10.51
CA THR A 126 -11.80 -13.68 -11.68
C THR A 126 -11.31 -12.50 -12.52
N ASN A 127 -12.20 -11.56 -12.84
CA ASN A 127 -11.84 -10.35 -13.59
C ASN A 127 -10.78 -9.54 -12.82
N ARG A 128 -10.89 -9.46 -11.49
CA ARG A 128 -9.89 -8.79 -10.64
C ARG A 128 -8.53 -9.48 -10.70
N LEU A 129 -8.51 -10.81 -10.72
CA LEU A 129 -7.28 -11.57 -10.86
C LEU A 129 -6.61 -11.29 -12.22
N GLU A 130 -7.38 -11.32 -13.31
CA GLU A 130 -6.88 -11.02 -14.66
C GLU A 130 -6.36 -9.58 -14.77
N GLU A 131 -7.07 -8.60 -14.21
CA GLU A 131 -6.62 -7.20 -14.10
C GLU A 131 -5.28 -7.11 -13.36
N THR A 132 -5.14 -7.84 -12.25
CA THR A 132 -3.93 -7.84 -11.40
C THR A 132 -2.74 -8.46 -12.14
N ILE A 133 -2.93 -9.59 -12.84
CA ILE A 133 -1.89 -10.23 -13.67
C ILE A 133 -1.46 -9.29 -14.81
N GLY A 134 -2.43 -8.70 -15.50
CA GLY A 134 -2.18 -7.78 -16.61
C GLY A 134 -1.44 -6.51 -16.18
N GLU A 135 -1.79 -5.95 -15.02
CA GLU A 135 -1.10 -4.80 -14.44
C GLU A 135 0.35 -5.13 -14.10
N CYS A 136 0.60 -6.23 -13.38
CA CYS A 136 1.94 -6.68 -13.03
C CYS A 136 2.83 -6.84 -14.25
N THR A 137 2.33 -7.59 -15.24
CA THR A 137 3.06 -7.90 -16.47
C THR A 137 3.38 -6.61 -17.22
N ASN A 138 2.39 -5.74 -17.42
CA ASN A 138 2.57 -4.49 -18.16
C ASN A 138 3.64 -3.60 -17.51
N VAL A 139 3.64 -3.48 -16.18
CA VAL A 139 4.61 -2.62 -15.47
C VAL A 139 6.03 -3.22 -15.53
N HIS A 140 6.18 -4.53 -15.27
CA HIS A 140 7.49 -5.17 -15.27
C HIS A 140 8.13 -5.30 -16.66
N LEU A 141 7.34 -5.32 -17.73
CA LEU A 141 7.89 -5.29 -19.09
C LEU A 141 8.68 -4.00 -19.37
N SER A 142 8.21 -2.86 -18.87
CA SER A 142 8.93 -1.57 -18.98
C SER A 142 9.98 -1.37 -17.92
N TYR A 143 9.71 -1.84 -16.69
CA TYR A 143 10.59 -1.64 -15.55
C TYR A 143 10.95 -3.00 -14.90
N PRO A 144 11.84 -3.81 -15.53
CA PRO A 144 12.12 -5.16 -15.06
C PRO A 144 12.71 -5.24 -13.64
N THR A 145 13.34 -4.15 -13.19
CA THR A 145 13.96 -4.01 -11.87
C THR A 145 13.05 -3.32 -10.85
N LEU A 146 11.89 -2.81 -11.22
CA LEU A 146 10.95 -2.19 -10.28
C LEU A 146 10.57 -3.20 -9.18
N VAL A 147 10.57 -2.77 -7.93
CA VAL A 147 9.92 -3.54 -6.86
C VAL A 147 8.43 -3.21 -6.87
N PHE A 148 7.59 -4.17 -7.22
CA PHE A 148 6.16 -3.94 -7.35
C PHE A 148 5.36 -4.68 -6.26
N GLY A 149 4.63 -3.91 -5.47
CA GLY A 149 3.69 -4.40 -4.47
C GLY A 149 2.23 -4.26 -4.90
N TYR A 150 1.37 -5.12 -4.36
CA TYR A 150 -0.08 -5.02 -4.52
C TYR A 150 -0.79 -5.19 -3.16
N LEU A 151 -1.60 -4.22 -2.78
CA LEU A 151 -2.43 -4.24 -1.57
C LEU A 151 -3.89 -4.41 -1.97
N PHE A 152 -4.53 -5.47 -1.50
CA PHE A 152 -5.92 -5.79 -1.78
C PHE A 152 -6.75 -5.85 -0.50
N LEU A 153 -7.64 -4.89 -0.31
CA LEU A 153 -8.55 -4.81 0.81
C LEU A 153 -9.95 -5.30 0.40
N MET A 154 -10.56 -6.11 1.26
CA MET A 154 -11.96 -6.49 1.17
C MET A 154 -12.66 -6.21 2.48
N ARG A 155 -13.96 -5.92 2.42
CA ARG A 155 -14.79 -5.88 3.63
C ARG A 155 -15.09 -7.29 4.10
N ALA A 156 -14.94 -7.53 5.40
CA ALA A 156 -15.25 -8.79 6.06
C ALA A 156 -16.78 -8.95 6.27
N ASN A 157 -17.56 -8.77 5.20
CA ASN A 157 -19.00 -8.95 5.23
C ASN A 157 -19.33 -10.43 5.42
N ARG A 158 -20.23 -10.73 6.36
CA ARG A 158 -20.70 -12.08 6.67
C ARG A 158 -22.05 -12.33 5.99
N GLU A 159 -22.33 -13.57 5.62
CA GLU A 159 -23.67 -13.97 5.19
C GLU A 159 -24.69 -13.63 6.29
N GLY A 160 -25.80 -12.97 5.91
CA GLY A 160 -26.85 -12.54 6.82
C GLY A 160 -27.92 -11.72 6.10
N GLU A 161 -29.00 -11.38 6.80
CA GLU A 161 -30.19 -10.73 6.23
C GLU A 161 -29.88 -9.37 5.56
N ASP A 162 -28.94 -8.61 6.13
CA ASP A 162 -28.59 -7.26 5.66
C ASP A 162 -27.43 -7.22 4.64
N THR A 163 -26.84 -8.38 4.31
CA THR A 163 -25.71 -8.48 3.37
C THR A 163 -26.16 -9.17 2.09
N LEU A 164 -26.01 -8.49 0.95
CA LEU A 164 -26.23 -9.11 -0.34
C LEU A 164 -25.29 -10.31 -0.49
N LEU A 165 -25.81 -11.45 -0.96
CA LEU A 165 -25.01 -12.66 -1.20
C LEU A 165 -23.78 -12.39 -2.10
N THR A 166 -23.86 -11.42 -3.00
CA THR A 166 -22.75 -11.03 -3.88
C THR A 166 -21.65 -10.24 -3.18
N ASP A 167 -21.87 -9.82 -1.93
CA ASP A 167 -20.97 -8.98 -1.15
C ASP A 167 -20.41 -9.69 0.08
N ALA A 168 -20.97 -10.85 0.45
CA ALA A 168 -20.45 -11.69 1.52
C ALA A 168 -19.10 -12.30 1.13
N VAL A 169 -18.13 -12.24 2.05
CA VAL A 169 -16.82 -12.88 1.92
C VAL A 169 -16.59 -13.95 3.00
N LEU A 170 -17.37 -13.88 4.08
CA LEU A 170 -17.41 -14.85 5.16
C LEU A 170 -18.80 -15.48 5.24
N ASP A 171 -18.89 -16.74 5.65
CA ASP A 171 -20.15 -17.37 6.04
C ASP A 171 -20.67 -16.82 7.39
N SER A 172 -21.85 -17.29 7.80
CA SER A 172 -22.46 -16.91 9.09
C SER A 172 -21.64 -17.30 10.32
N GLN A 173 -20.66 -18.20 10.17
CA GLN A 173 -19.72 -18.63 11.22
C GLN A 173 -18.40 -17.86 11.17
N GLY A 174 -18.24 -16.92 10.23
CA GLY A 174 -17.01 -16.14 10.06
C GLY A 174 -15.92 -16.85 9.25
N ARG A 175 -16.20 -17.98 8.61
CA ARG A 175 -15.24 -18.71 7.77
C ARG A 175 -15.23 -18.13 6.35
N PRO A 176 -14.08 -18.04 5.68
CA PRO A 176 -14.01 -17.51 4.31
C PRO A 176 -14.81 -18.37 3.34
N LEU A 177 -15.59 -17.74 2.47
CA LEU A 177 -16.30 -18.43 1.40
C LEU A 177 -15.32 -19.04 0.40
N GLU A 178 -15.72 -20.11 -0.29
CA GLU A 178 -14.84 -20.87 -1.19
C GLU A 178 -14.18 -19.99 -2.27
N GLY A 179 -14.93 -19.05 -2.85
CA GLY A 179 -14.40 -18.11 -3.83
C GLY A 179 -13.27 -17.23 -3.28
N ILE A 180 -13.35 -16.85 -2.00
CA ILE A 180 -12.33 -16.05 -1.29
C ILE A 180 -11.08 -16.89 -1.03
N VAL A 181 -11.25 -18.16 -0.67
CA VAL A 181 -10.14 -19.11 -0.50
C VAL A 181 -9.41 -19.34 -1.82
N ARG A 182 -10.13 -19.58 -2.91
CA ARG A 182 -9.54 -19.75 -4.25
C ARG A 182 -8.82 -18.49 -4.71
N PHE A 183 -9.38 -17.31 -4.45
CA PHE A 183 -8.75 -16.03 -4.79
C PHE A 183 -7.47 -15.78 -3.99
N HIS A 184 -7.47 -16.05 -2.68
CA HIS A 184 -6.27 -16.02 -1.84
C HIS A 184 -5.16 -16.94 -2.38
N GLN A 185 -5.50 -18.17 -2.76
CA GLN A 185 -4.55 -19.13 -3.33
C GLN A 185 -3.98 -18.63 -4.65
N ALA A 186 -4.83 -18.06 -5.52
CA ALA A 186 -4.39 -17.48 -6.79
C ALA A 186 -3.41 -16.30 -6.58
N LEU A 187 -3.75 -15.36 -5.69
CA LEU A 187 -2.84 -14.27 -5.33
C LEU A 187 -1.54 -14.78 -4.70
N SER A 188 -1.61 -15.81 -3.85
CA SER A 188 -0.43 -16.44 -3.27
C SER A 188 0.49 -17.08 -4.32
N GLY A 189 -0.05 -17.55 -5.45
CA GLY A 189 0.73 -18.04 -6.59
C GLY A 189 1.46 -16.95 -7.37
N MET A 190 1.05 -15.69 -7.22
CA MET A 190 1.57 -14.53 -7.96
C MET A 190 2.68 -13.78 -7.24
N ILE A 191 3.11 -14.20 -6.05
CA ILE A 191 4.22 -13.56 -5.32
C ILE A 191 5.58 -14.22 -5.58
N GLY A 192 6.62 -13.61 -5.03
CA GLY A 192 7.97 -14.19 -4.98
C GLY A 192 8.85 -13.82 -6.17
N ARG A 193 8.57 -12.72 -6.87
CA ARG A 193 9.52 -12.15 -7.84
C ARG A 193 10.78 -11.70 -7.08
N LEU A 194 11.93 -12.33 -7.36
CA LEU A 194 13.19 -12.00 -6.69
C LEU A 194 14.02 -11.03 -7.53
N SER A 195 14.03 -11.24 -8.84
CA SER A 195 14.86 -10.48 -9.78
C SER A 195 14.15 -10.23 -11.11
N ALA A 196 14.77 -9.40 -11.94
CA ALA A 196 14.32 -9.12 -13.31
C ALA A 196 14.16 -10.38 -14.18
N ARG A 197 14.86 -11.47 -13.85
CA ARG A 197 14.85 -12.74 -14.59
C ARG A 197 13.67 -13.64 -14.27
N ASN A 198 12.95 -13.37 -13.17
CA ASN A 198 11.74 -14.13 -12.85
C ASN A 198 10.59 -13.71 -13.79
N ASP A 199 9.47 -14.43 -13.70
CA ASP A 199 8.26 -14.13 -14.46
C ASP A 199 7.74 -12.71 -14.17
N ALA A 200 7.46 -11.94 -15.22
CA ALA A 200 6.99 -10.56 -15.15
C ALA A 200 5.56 -10.43 -14.57
N SER A 201 4.78 -11.51 -14.60
CA SER A 201 3.43 -11.59 -14.03
C SER A 201 3.40 -11.78 -12.51
N ARG A 202 4.57 -11.91 -11.86
CA ARG A 202 4.69 -12.01 -10.41
C ARG A 202 5.05 -10.69 -9.76
N TYR A 203 4.46 -10.44 -8.61
CA TYR A 203 4.81 -9.33 -7.73
C TYR A 203 5.96 -9.71 -6.78
N GLU A 204 6.68 -8.71 -6.30
CA GLU A 204 7.61 -8.85 -5.18
C GLU A 204 6.85 -9.16 -3.89
N ALA A 205 5.70 -8.53 -3.67
CA ALA A 205 4.79 -8.81 -2.56
C ALA A 205 3.34 -8.51 -2.91
N ILE A 206 2.42 -9.33 -2.38
CA ILE A 206 0.98 -9.06 -2.37
C ILE A 206 0.53 -9.11 -0.90
N ALA A 207 -0.34 -8.18 -0.49
CA ALA A 207 -1.13 -8.34 0.71
C ALA A 207 -2.60 -8.46 0.36
N MET A 208 -3.28 -9.41 0.97
CA MET A 208 -4.74 -9.51 0.99
C MET A 208 -5.21 -9.31 2.43
N THR A 209 -6.25 -8.51 2.62
CA THR A 209 -6.75 -8.17 3.95
C THR A 209 -8.26 -8.11 3.96
N LEU A 210 -8.88 -8.83 4.88
CA LEU A 210 -10.28 -8.63 5.23
C LEU A 210 -10.36 -7.60 6.36
N VAL A 211 -11.14 -6.55 6.15
CA VAL A 211 -11.32 -5.44 7.08
C VAL A 211 -12.69 -5.54 7.71
N GLU A 212 -12.75 -5.59 9.04
CA GLU A 212 -14.00 -5.65 9.78
C GLU A 212 -14.85 -4.39 9.53
N VAL A 213 -16.16 -4.61 9.36
CA VAL A 213 -17.15 -3.58 9.04
C VAL A 213 -18.14 -3.31 10.17
N SER A 214 -18.17 -4.16 11.19
CA SER A 214 -19.05 -3.95 12.33
C SER A 214 -18.69 -2.64 13.04
N PRO A 215 -19.66 -1.85 13.55
CA PRO A 215 -19.37 -0.57 14.19
C PRO A 215 -18.34 -0.66 15.33
N ALA A 216 -18.31 -1.79 16.06
CA ALA A 216 -17.39 -2.00 17.16
C ALA A 216 -15.95 -2.30 16.71
N ARG A 217 -15.76 -2.87 15.52
CA ARG A 217 -14.46 -3.33 15.01
C ARG A 217 -14.05 -2.68 13.69
N ALA A 218 -14.73 -1.60 13.28
CA ALA A 218 -14.54 -0.99 11.98
C ALA A 218 -13.08 -0.57 11.77
N GLY A 219 -12.46 -1.12 10.71
CA GLY A 219 -11.06 -0.89 10.36
C GLY A 219 -10.05 -1.88 10.94
N GLU A 220 -10.47 -2.78 11.82
CA GLU A 220 -9.61 -3.88 12.26
C GLU A 220 -9.38 -4.90 11.14
N ILE A 221 -8.23 -5.56 11.17
CA ILE A 221 -7.99 -6.74 10.32
C ILE A 221 -8.76 -7.90 10.93
N ASN A 222 -9.51 -8.63 10.11
CA ASN A 222 -10.11 -9.90 10.54
C ASN A 222 -8.98 -10.88 10.92
N GLU A 223 -9.02 -11.36 12.17
CA GLU A 223 -7.92 -12.14 12.74
C GLU A 223 -7.85 -13.57 12.20
N ASP A 224 -8.95 -14.07 11.67
CA ASP A 224 -9.10 -15.44 11.20
C ASP A 224 -8.63 -15.60 9.74
N TYR A 225 -8.73 -14.54 8.93
CA TYR A 225 -8.45 -14.62 7.50
C TYR A 225 -7.97 -13.31 6.83
N PRO A 226 -6.90 -13.37 5.99
CA PRO A 226 -6.00 -14.51 5.80
C PRO A 226 -5.27 -14.89 7.09
N PRO A 227 -4.91 -16.18 7.29
CA PRO A 227 -4.18 -16.59 8.50
C PRO A 227 -2.87 -15.82 8.64
N ARG A 228 -2.43 -15.51 9.87
CA ARG A 228 -1.17 -14.76 10.13
C ARG A 228 0.08 -15.37 9.47
N GLY A 229 0.09 -16.70 9.28
CA GLY A 229 1.16 -17.42 8.58
C GLY A 229 1.13 -17.34 7.05
N SER A 230 0.08 -16.76 6.46
CA SER A 230 -0.06 -16.59 5.02
C SER A 230 1.03 -15.68 4.45
N ALA A 231 1.63 -16.09 3.34
CA ALA A 231 2.65 -15.31 2.64
C ALA A 231 2.13 -13.97 2.07
N ILE A 232 0.80 -13.84 1.95
CA ILE A 232 0.13 -12.60 1.53
C ILE A 232 -0.59 -11.90 2.69
N HIS A 233 -0.22 -12.21 3.94
CA HIS A 233 -0.71 -11.47 5.10
C HIS A 233 -0.14 -10.04 5.12
N PHE A 234 -0.95 -9.08 5.56
CA PHE A 234 -0.58 -7.66 5.56
C PHE A 234 0.75 -7.37 6.27
N ASP A 235 0.97 -7.99 7.42
CA ASP A 235 2.17 -7.76 8.24
C ASP A 235 3.48 -8.12 7.50
N GLN A 236 3.44 -9.01 6.51
CA GLN A 236 4.63 -9.42 5.76
C GLN A 236 4.98 -8.47 4.60
N PHE A 237 4.03 -7.63 4.20
CA PHE A 237 4.09 -6.89 2.95
C PHE A 237 5.23 -5.87 2.93
N VAL A 238 5.26 -4.98 3.93
CA VAL A 238 6.17 -3.83 3.94
C VAL A 238 7.61 -4.28 4.10
N ASP A 239 7.87 -5.23 5.00
CA ASP A 239 9.20 -5.82 5.18
C ASP A 239 9.70 -6.51 3.91
N THR A 240 8.83 -7.21 3.19
CA THR A 240 9.18 -7.85 1.92
C THR A 240 9.54 -6.81 0.87
N ILE A 241 8.75 -5.74 0.74
CA ILE A 241 9.02 -4.66 -0.23
C ILE A 241 10.35 -3.97 0.07
N TYR A 242 10.63 -3.60 1.33
CA TYR A 242 11.90 -2.98 1.69
C TYR A 242 13.09 -3.90 1.46
N ARG A 243 12.97 -5.17 1.82
CA ARG A 243 14.03 -6.16 1.60
C ARG A 243 14.34 -6.31 0.11
N ARG A 244 13.33 -6.45 -0.75
CA ARG A 244 13.53 -6.54 -2.20
C ARG A 244 14.13 -5.27 -2.78
N TYR A 245 13.74 -4.12 -2.26
CA TYR A 245 14.33 -2.84 -2.64
C TYR A 245 15.82 -2.78 -2.30
N ASP A 246 16.18 -3.10 -1.06
CA ASP A 246 17.57 -3.05 -0.59
C ASP A 246 18.44 -4.07 -1.33
N GLU A 247 17.97 -5.31 -1.49
CA GLU A 247 18.66 -6.35 -2.28
C GLU A 247 18.98 -5.86 -3.70
N ARG A 248 18.03 -5.20 -4.37
CA ARG A 248 18.15 -4.84 -5.77
C ARG A 248 18.91 -3.53 -6.01
N TYR A 249 18.61 -2.50 -5.23
CA TYR A 249 19.11 -1.15 -5.47
C TYR A 249 20.26 -0.73 -4.56
N VAL A 250 20.49 -1.41 -3.44
CA VAL A 250 21.56 -1.08 -2.49
C VAL A 250 22.68 -2.11 -2.54
N VAL A 251 22.32 -3.40 -2.43
CA VAL A 251 23.29 -4.50 -2.38
C VAL A 251 23.78 -4.87 -3.77
N SER A 252 22.87 -5.15 -4.71
CA SER A 252 23.23 -5.61 -6.07
C SER A 252 23.73 -4.49 -6.99
N ALA A 253 23.56 -3.23 -6.61
CA ALA A 253 23.93 -2.06 -7.42
C ALA A 253 24.77 -1.04 -6.61
N PRO A 254 26.00 -1.39 -6.17
CA PRO A 254 26.79 -0.57 -5.26
C PRO A 254 27.12 0.84 -5.82
N LEU A 255 27.24 0.98 -7.14
CA LEU A 255 27.46 2.27 -7.79
C LEU A 255 26.26 3.23 -7.65
N LEU A 256 25.05 2.68 -7.51
CA LEU A 256 23.82 3.45 -7.30
C LEU A 256 23.49 3.67 -5.82
N ALA A 257 24.12 2.91 -4.91
CA ALA A 257 23.81 2.89 -3.48
C ALA A 257 23.80 4.29 -2.85
N ARG A 258 24.67 5.21 -3.29
CA ARG A 258 24.68 6.60 -2.79
C ARG A 258 23.36 7.35 -3.04
N ARG A 259 22.65 7.02 -4.12
CA ARG A 259 21.36 7.63 -4.52
C ARG A 259 20.16 6.83 -4.04
N THR A 260 20.29 5.52 -3.96
CA THR A 260 19.19 4.58 -3.68
C THR A 260 19.08 4.17 -2.23
N ARG A 261 20.15 4.26 -1.43
CA ARG A 261 20.10 3.90 -0.01
C ARG A 261 18.98 4.63 0.72
N ARG A 262 18.18 3.87 1.46
CA ARG A 262 17.12 4.37 2.33
C ARG A 262 17.73 5.19 3.47
N LEU A 263 17.15 6.35 3.73
CA LEU A 263 17.68 7.32 4.69
C LEU A 263 17.35 6.91 6.12
N GLU A 264 18.18 7.35 7.05
CA GLU A 264 17.85 7.38 8.47
C GLU A 264 17.54 8.82 8.87
N TRP A 265 16.52 8.97 9.70
CA TRP A 265 16.01 10.24 10.17
C TRP A 265 16.66 10.62 11.50
N SER A 266 16.85 11.91 11.73
CA SER A 266 17.26 12.40 13.04
C SER A 266 16.16 12.13 14.06
N GLY A 267 16.52 11.67 15.26
CA GLY A 267 15.55 11.38 16.34
C GLY A 267 14.82 12.63 16.84
N ASP A 268 15.39 13.81 16.62
CA ASP A 268 14.81 15.12 16.92
C ASP A 268 14.01 15.72 15.74
N SER A 269 13.55 14.88 14.80
CA SER A 269 12.75 15.35 13.66
C SER A 269 11.42 15.95 14.16
N PRO A 270 11.10 17.22 13.84
CA PRO A 270 9.88 17.88 14.30
C PRO A 270 8.58 17.16 13.89
N ALA A 271 8.62 16.38 12.81
CA ALA A 271 7.50 15.55 12.40
C ALA A 271 7.07 14.56 13.50
N PHE A 272 7.98 14.04 14.32
CA PHE A 272 7.63 13.04 15.34
C PHE A 272 6.84 13.61 16.52
N ASP A 273 6.92 14.93 16.73
CA ASP A 273 6.14 15.62 17.76
C ASP A 273 4.75 16.08 17.25
N ALA A 274 4.51 16.05 15.94
CA ALA A 274 3.25 16.50 15.36
C ALA A 274 2.10 15.53 15.69
N GLU A 275 0.96 16.06 16.18
CA GLU A 275 -0.22 15.28 16.60
C GLU A 275 -0.59 14.10 15.68
N PRO A 276 -0.75 14.26 14.34
CA PRO A 276 -1.14 13.13 13.52
C PRO A 276 -0.11 12.00 13.59
N LEU A 277 1.17 12.33 13.66
CA LEU A 277 2.31 11.40 13.67
C LEU A 277 2.63 10.82 15.06
N GLN A 278 1.87 11.17 16.08
CA GLN A 278 1.93 10.47 17.37
C GLN A 278 1.14 9.15 17.36
N ARG A 279 0.28 8.95 16.35
CA ARG A 279 -0.62 7.79 16.23
C ARG A 279 -0.06 6.67 15.33
N LEU A 280 1.24 6.65 15.04
CA LEU A 280 1.84 5.66 14.14
C LEU A 280 1.71 4.24 14.70
N ASP A 281 1.34 3.31 13.82
CA ASP A 281 1.33 1.85 14.07
C ASP A 281 2.60 1.16 13.52
N TYR A 282 3.60 1.94 13.15
CA TYR A 282 4.91 1.50 12.66
C TYR A 282 6.02 2.37 13.24
N ARG A 283 7.27 1.91 13.12
CA ARG A 283 8.43 2.59 13.71
C ARG A 283 9.18 3.42 12.67
N PRO A 284 9.35 4.73 12.87
CA PRO A 284 10.20 5.53 12.00
C PRO A 284 11.65 5.01 11.98
N ARG A 285 12.31 5.14 10.84
CA ARG A 285 13.71 4.74 10.63
C ARG A 285 14.65 5.82 11.18
N VAL A 286 14.84 5.83 12.49
CA VAL A 286 15.67 6.81 13.19
C VAL A 286 17.13 6.34 13.26
N ALA A 287 18.08 7.26 13.07
CA ALA A 287 19.51 7.00 13.25
C ALA A 287 19.80 6.72 14.74
N ALA A 288 20.66 5.73 15.00
CA ALA A 288 21.10 5.39 16.36
C ALA A 288 21.95 6.51 16.99
#